data_AF-A0A9E0A531-F1
#
_entry.id   AF-A0A9E0A531-F1
#
_cell.length_a   1.000
_cell.length_b   1.000
_cell.length_c   1.000
_cell.angle_alpha   90.00
_cell.angle_beta   90.00
_cell.angle_gamma   90.00
#
_symmetry.space_group_name_H-M   'P 1'
#
loop_
_entity.id
_entity.type
_entity.pdbx_description
1 polymer ?
#
loop_
_entity_poly.entity_id
_entity_poly.type
_entity_poly.pdbx_seq_one_letter_code
_entity_poly.pdbx_strand_id
1 'polypeptide(L)'
;MKKSIFLSILITIAKFSFCQDYTESTEPYTAKNGYIFKVGDTIYITEPKNFANEFTSIYDNKSLTNKRKYLEKNEYSNGTISYYDHIYRKYLIKSFIDHPSGEKIARLKNFLQPIYVSINKAIENDEIANCNPLYFKSVFLERNYLTDSVAFMEYIARESNISNNIIEEYLFLFRNNYYNIIRKDEFEFHKGLKNTKEEFKKFKEKIDSNKVYSVFTEVELGKYDFDTETFPILLDFNSFEIHSRSGYVFLPTNIEGKELELSNLYLLLTNIDEFKNLPLSTDKANAFVKSNKDEKGNVNRKVYIIINYKITGIDTNKENAYRNLRAEIQSIDFFASFKEEGIDYHHWWLNRIEKTK
;
A
#
# COMPACT_ATOMS: atom_id res chain seq x y z
N MET A 1 0.63 -30.57 49.48
CA MET A 1 -0.16 -30.45 48.22
C MET A 1 -1.51 -29.74 48.38
N LYS A 2 -2.41 -30.13 49.31
CA LYS A 2 -3.78 -29.58 49.37
C LYS A 2 -3.91 -28.05 49.63
N LYS A 3 -3.05 -27.44 50.45
CA LYS A 3 -3.07 -25.98 50.72
C LYS A 3 -2.68 -25.12 49.51
N SER A 4 -1.76 -25.59 48.67
CA SER A 4 -1.29 -24.88 47.47
C SER A 4 -2.36 -24.78 46.39
N ILE A 5 -3.14 -25.85 46.20
CA ILE A 5 -4.23 -25.91 45.22
C ILE A 5 -5.37 -24.98 45.68
N PHE A 6 -5.72 -25.03 46.97
CA PHE A 6 -6.76 -24.16 47.54
C PHE A 6 -6.40 -22.67 47.43
N LEU A 7 -5.16 -22.29 47.72
CA LEU A 7 -4.70 -20.91 47.58
C LEU A 7 -4.71 -20.45 46.11
N SER A 8 -4.32 -21.32 45.17
CA SER A 8 -4.37 -21.03 43.74
C SER A 8 -5.81 -20.82 43.25
N ILE A 9 -6.76 -21.62 43.73
CA ILE A 9 -8.19 -21.46 43.43
C ILE A 9 -8.72 -20.14 44.02
N LEU A 10 -8.37 -19.80 45.27
CA LEU A 10 -8.78 -18.54 45.90
C LEU A 10 -8.25 -17.31 45.18
N ILE A 11 -6.97 -17.31 44.76
CA ILE A 11 -6.39 -16.23 43.97
C ILE A 11 -7.08 -16.12 42.60
N THR A 12 -7.43 -17.26 42.00
CA THR A 12 -8.16 -17.30 40.73
C THR A 12 -9.57 -16.72 40.91
N ILE A 13 -10.33 -17.16 41.91
CA ILE A 13 -11.69 -16.66 42.21
C ILE A 13 -11.65 -15.17 42.54
N ALA A 14 -10.71 -14.70 43.38
CA ALA A 14 -10.58 -13.29 43.71
C ALA A 14 -10.29 -12.43 42.46
N LYS A 15 -9.41 -12.91 41.56
CA LYS A 15 -9.16 -12.20 40.27
C LYS A 15 -10.40 -12.11 39.39
N PHE A 16 -11.30 -13.11 39.44
CA PHE A 16 -12.56 -13.08 38.70
C PHE A 16 -13.65 -12.24 39.41
N SER A 17 -13.74 -12.29 40.74
CA SER A 17 -14.79 -11.61 41.51
C SER A 17 -14.56 -10.11 41.73
N PHE A 18 -13.32 -9.62 41.66
CA PHE A 18 -13.00 -8.18 41.78
C PHE A 18 -12.75 -7.50 40.43
N CYS A 19 -13.02 -8.18 39.33
CA CYS A 19 -12.91 -7.59 38.01
C CYS A 19 -14.10 -6.63 37.82
N GLN A 20 -13.92 -5.31 38.04
CA GLN A 20 -14.96 -4.27 37.85
C GLN A 20 -15.82 -4.56 36.62
N ASP A 21 -17.09 -4.88 36.83
CA ASP A 21 -18.03 -5.09 35.73
C ASP A 21 -18.52 -3.73 35.28
N TYR A 22 -18.00 -3.29 34.13
CA TYR A 22 -18.45 -2.09 33.50
C TYR A 22 -19.75 -2.35 32.74
N THR A 23 -20.65 -1.38 32.75
CA THR A 23 -21.87 -1.43 31.94
C THR A 23 -21.50 -1.41 30.47
N GLU A 24 -21.83 -2.49 29.77
CA GLU A 24 -21.72 -2.55 28.32
C GLU A 24 -22.92 -1.86 27.67
N SER A 25 -22.66 -1.12 26.60
CA SER A 25 -23.67 -0.44 25.80
C SER A 25 -23.55 -0.86 24.34
N THR A 26 -24.69 -0.99 23.67
CA THR A 26 -24.78 -1.19 22.22
C THR A 26 -25.12 0.08 21.47
N GLU A 27 -25.35 1.19 22.18
CA GLU A 27 -25.70 2.47 21.59
C GLU A 27 -24.53 3.02 20.75
N PRO A 28 -24.81 3.68 19.61
CA PRO A 28 -23.78 4.34 18.83
C PRO A 28 -22.97 5.34 19.63
N TYR A 29 -21.68 5.47 19.30
CA TYR A 29 -20.78 6.45 19.90
C TYR A 29 -20.26 7.45 18.89
N THR A 30 -20.46 8.74 19.15
CA THR A 30 -19.86 9.82 18.38
C THR A 30 -18.52 10.22 19.00
N ALA A 31 -17.43 9.97 18.27
CA ALA A 31 -16.08 10.35 18.66
C ALA A 31 -15.87 11.88 18.58
N LYS A 32 -14.79 12.38 19.20
CA LYS A 32 -14.48 13.83 19.23
C LYS A 32 -14.32 14.45 17.84
N ASN A 33 -13.90 13.68 16.85
CA ASN A 33 -13.78 14.12 15.45
C ASN A 33 -15.11 14.06 14.68
N GLY A 34 -16.23 13.73 15.34
CA GLY A 34 -17.55 13.61 14.73
C GLY A 34 -17.87 12.26 14.08
N TYR A 35 -16.91 11.33 14.02
CA TYR A 35 -17.15 10.00 13.46
C TYR A 35 -18.06 9.18 14.40
N ILE A 36 -19.06 8.49 13.84
CA ILE A 36 -20.01 7.69 14.61
C ILE A 36 -19.68 6.22 14.46
N PHE A 37 -19.34 5.56 15.56
CA PHE A 37 -19.12 4.12 15.67
C PHE A 37 -20.37 3.41 16.16
N LYS A 38 -20.65 2.22 15.63
CA LYS A 38 -21.76 1.35 16.02
C LYS A 38 -21.26 -0.05 16.33
N VAL A 39 -22.02 -0.79 17.14
CA VAL A 39 -21.77 -2.23 17.31
C VAL A 39 -21.93 -2.93 15.96
N GLY A 40 -20.98 -3.81 15.64
CA GLY A 40 -20.89 -4.47 14.34
C GLY A 40 -19.98 -3.74 13.34
N ASP A 41 -19.64 -2.47 13.58
CA ASP A 41 -18.62 -1.80 12.77
C ASP A 41 -17.27 -2.48 12.96
N THR A 42 -16.41 -2.35 11.95
CA THR A 42 -15.06 -2.89 11.98
C THR A 42 -14.07 -1.81 12.38
N ILE A 43 -13.22 -2.09 13.37
CA ILE A 43 -12.02 -1.31 13.66
C ILE A 43 -10.82 -1.97 12.99
N TYR A 44 -10.04 -1.19 12.27
CA TYR A 44 -8.75 -1.58 11.71
C TYR A 44 -7.65 -0.99 12.57
N ILE A 45 -6.93 -1.86 13.29
CA ILE A 45 -5.77 -1.47 14.08
C ILE A 45 -4.64 -1.11 13.11
N THR A 46 -3.94 -0.02 13.38
CA THR A 46 -2.79 0.43 12.60
C THR A 46 -1.52 0.23 13.43
N GLU A 47 -0.52 1.10 13.28
CA GLU A 47 0.73 1.04 14.01
C GLU A 47 0.67 1.83 15.34
N PRO A 48 1.47 1.49 16.35
CA PRO A 48 1.59 2.29 17.57
C PRO A 48 2.11 3.70 17.31
N LYS A 49 1.62 4.70 18.07
CA LYS A 49 1.92 6.15 17.91
C LYS A 49 3.38 6.52 17.60
N ASN A 50 4.33 5.81 18.20
CA ASN A 50 5.75 6.19 18.23
C ASN A 50 6.67 5.05 17.72
N PHE A 51 6.17 4.14 16.88
CA PHE A 51 6.89 2.90 16.50
C PHE A 51 7.35 2.08 17.73
N ALA A 52 6.70 2.30 18.87
CA ALA A 52 6.95 1.54 20.07
C ALA A 52 6.49 0.10 19.83
N ASN A 53 7.01 -0.84 20.61
CA ASN A 53 6.52 -2.21 20.58
C ASN A 53 5.07 -2.34 21.08
N GLU A 54 4.51 -1.28 21.68
CA GLU A 54 3.23 -1.30 22.38
C GLU A 54 2.33 -0.15 21.94
N PHE A 55 1.05 -0.47 21.71
CA PHE A 55 0.01 0.51 21.47
C PHE A 55 -0.23 1.37 22.70
N THR A 56 -0.59 2.63 22.50
CA THR A 56 -0.90 3.55 23.60
C THR A 56 -2.38 3.61 23.93
N SER A 57 -3.25 3.15 23.03
CA SER A 57 -4.71 3.20 23.12
C SER A 57 -5.40 1.84 22.99
N ILE A 58 -4.62 0.76 22.84
CA ILE A 58 -5.11 -0.61 22.65
C ILE A 58 -4.62 -1.51 23.78
N TYR A 59 -5.54 -2.25 24.37
CA TYR A 59 -5.32 -2.97 25.63
C TYR A 59 -5.82 -4.42 25.56
N ASP A 60 -5.14 -5.29 26.29
CA ASP A 60 -5.51 -6.72 26.40
C ASP A 60 -6.54 -7.01 27.49
N ASN A 61 -6.90 -6.00 28.29
CA ASN A 61 -7.82 -6.17 29.40
C ASN A 61 -8.69 -4.94 29.63
N LYS A 62 -9.81 -5.16 30.34
CA LYS A 62 -10.81 -4.13 30.65
C LYS A 62 -10.31 -3.04 31.63
N SER A 63 -9.22 -3.28 32.35
CA SER A 63 -8.63 -2.29 33.27
C SER A 63 -7.72 -1.26 32.58
N LEU A 64 -7.48 -1.42 31.27
CA LEU A 64 -6.62 -0.55 30.46
C LEU A 64 -5.17 -0.46 31.00
N THR A 65 -4.73 -1.48 31.74
CA THR A 65 -3.40 -1.51 32.39
C THR A 65 -2.33 -2.10 31.50
N ASN A 66 -2.67 -3.16 30.75
CA ASN A 66 -1.74 -3.85 29.88
C ASN A 66 -1.95 -3.40 28.44
N LYS A 67 -0.95 -2.70 27.92
CA LYS A 67 -0.92 -2.24 26.53
C LYS A 67 -0.57 -3.42 25.62
N ARG A 68 -1.32 -3.52 24.52
CA ARG A 68 -1.09 -4.60 23.56
C ARG A 68 0.21 -4.36 22.81
N LYS A 69 1.00 -5.42 22.62
CA LYS A 69 2.17 -5.37 21.73
C LYS A 69 1.73 -5.44 20.27
N TYR A 70 2.41 -4.73 19.37
CA TYR A 70 2.08 -4.85 17.95
C TYR A 70 2.50 -6.21 17.39
N LEU A 71 3.65 -6.74 17.84
CA LEU A 71 4.16 -8.06 17.49
C LEU A 71 4.17 -8.99 18.71
N GLU A 72 3.41 -10.07 18.65
CA GLU A 72 3.35 -11.09 19.69
C GLU A 72 4.15 -12.33 19.25
N LYS A 73 5.21 -12.67 20.00
CA LYS A 73 5.99 -13.89 19.77
C LYS A 73 5.30 -15.06 20.48
N ASN A 74 4.90 -16.07 19.72
CA ASN A 74 4.38 -17.34 20.23
C ASN A 74 5.43 -18.44 20.03
N GLU A 75 5.81 -19.11 21.11
CA GLU A 75 6.75 -20.23 21.07
C GLU A 75 6.00 -21.52 21.42
N TYR A 76 6.01 -22.47 20.48
CA TYR A 76 5.31 -23.75 20.61
C TYR A 76 6.22 -24.81 21.25
N SER A 77 5.61 -25.86 21.81
CA SER A 77 6.32 -26.92 22.53
C SER A 77 7.35 -27.69 21.68
N ASN A 78 7.24 -27.65 20.36
CA ASN A 78 8.19 -28.23 19.41
C ASN A 78 9.37 -27.28 19.07
N GLY A 79 9.47 -26.12 19.72
CA GLY A 79 10.49 -25.11 19.46
C GLY A 79 10.19 -24.20 18.27
N THR A 80 9.06 -24.38 17.57
CA THR A 80 8.64 -23.46 16.51
C THR A 80 8.28 -22.10 17.12
N ILE A 81 8.76 -21.02 16.51
CA ILE A 81 8.40 -19.65 16.87
C ILE A 81 7.50 -19.11 15.75
N SER A 82 6.32 -18.62 16.11
CA SER A 82 5.50 -17.79 15.23
C SER A 82 5.41 -16.37 15.77
N TYR A 83 5.26 -15.42 14.86
CA TYR A 83 5.00 -14.04 15.21
C TYR A 83 3.58 -13.70 14.75
N TYR A 84 2.80 -13.12 15.66
CA TYR A 84 1.48 -12.63 15.36
C TYR A 84 1.53 -11.10 15.30
N ASP A 85 1.29 -10.55 14.11
CA ASP A 85 1.17 -9.11 13.92
C ASP A 85 -0.29 -8.65 14.12
N HIS A 86 -0.46 -7.68 15.00
CA HIS A 86 -1.72 -7.02 15.31
C HIS A 86 -2.05 -5.85 14.40
N ILE A 87 -1.08 -5.35 13.64
CA ILE A 87 -1.25 -4.24 12.71
C ILE A 87 -2.10 -4.70 11.50
N TYR A 88 -2.94 -3.80 10.96
CA TYR A 88 -3.93 -4.00 9.87
C TYR A 88 -4.98 -5.07 10.13
N ARG A 89 -5.04 -5.61 11.34
CA ARG A 89 -6.08 -6.57 11.71
C ARG A 89 -7.41 -5.85 11.85
N LYS A 90 -8.42 -6.48 11.27
CA LYS A 90 -9.82 -6.07 11.37
C LYS A 90 -10.48 -6.74 12.56
N TYR A 91 -11.17 -5.95 13.37
CA TYR A 91 -11.93 -6.45 14.51
C TYR A 91 -13.30 -5.83 14.56
N LEU A 92 -14.32 -6.64 14.84
CA LEU A 92 -15.70 -6.13 14.97
C LEU A 92 -15.91 -5.54 16.37
N ILE A 93 -16.51 -4.36 16.44
CA ILE A 93 -16.98 -3.79 17.70
C ILE A 93 -18.11 -4.67 18.23
N LYS A 94 -17.98 -5.13 19.48
CA LYS A 94 -18.99 -5.93 20.19
C LYS A 94 -19.87 -5.11 21.10
N SER A 95 -19.25 -4.18 21.82
CA SER A 95 -19.93 -3.29 22.74
C SER A 95 -19.03 -2.10 23.02
N PHE A 96 -19.64 -1.05 23.57
CA PHE A 96 -18.93 0.08 24.13
C PHE A 96 -19.00 0.03 25.65
N ILE A 97 -17.97 0.55 26.29
CA ILE A 97 -17.86 0.63 27.74
C ILE A 97 -17.56 2.07 28.11
N ASP A 98 -18.29 2.60 29.09
CA ASP A 98 -17.99 3.88 29.73
C ASP A 98 -17.01 3.62 30.89
N HIS A 99 -15.75 4.01 30.70
CA HIS A 99 -14.70 3.80 31.69
C HIS A 99 -14.73 4.92 32.75
N PRO A 100 -14.41 4.65 34.04
CA PRO A 100 -14.40 5.66 35.10
C PRO A 100 -13.48 6.86 34.85
N SER A 101 -12.49 6.72 33.95
CA SER A 101 -11.64 7.84 33.51
C SER A 101 -12.35 8.83 32.58
N GLY A 102 -13.62 8.57 32.20
CA GLY A 102 -14.38 9.35 31.23
C GLY A 102 -14.13 8.93 29.77
N GLU A 103 -13.37 7.86 29.53
CA GLU A 103 -13.09 7.37 28.19
C GLU A 103 -14.17 6.41 27.70
N LYS A 104 -14.54 6.54 26.41
CA LYS A 104 -15.33 5.53 25.71
C LYS A 104 -14.42 4.47 25.11
N ILE A 105 -14.63 3.23 25.53
CA ILE A 105 -13.81 2.08 25.12
C ILE A 105 -14.64 1.17 24.22
N ALA A 106 -14.14 0.85 23.04
CA ALA A 106 -14.70 -0.22 22.21
C ALA A 106 -14.13 -1.56 22.67
N ARG A 107 -15.00 -2.51 23.00
CA ARG A 107 -14.65 -3.92 23.19
C ARG A 107 -14.76 -4.63 21.84
N LEU A 108 -13.68 -5.23 21.38
CA LEU A 108 -13.61 -5.85 20.07
C LEU A 108 -13.77 -7.38 20.17
N LYS A 109 -14.37 -7.97 19.12
CA LYS A 109 -14.51 -9.42 18.98
C LYS A 109 -13.14 -10.05 18.74
N ASN A 110 -12.68 -10.86 19.68
CA ASN A 110 -11.57 -11.78 19.50
C ASN A 110 -11.93 -13.11 20.18
N PHE A 111 -11.56 -14.23 19.55
CA PHE A 111 -11.97 -15.57 19.94
C PHE A 111 -11.38 -16.02 21.28
N LEU A 112 -10.15 -15.58 21.61
CA LEU A 112 -9.45 -16.02 22.82
C LEU A 112 -9.49 -14.98 23.94
N GLN A 113 -9.22 -13.72 23.63
CA GLN A 113 -9.15 -12.64 24.62
C GLN A 113 -9.69 -11.34 24.01
N PRO A 114 -10.68 -10.68 24.64
CA PRO A 114 -11.23 -9.43 24.13
C PRO A 114 -10.15 -8.35 24.08
N ILE A 115 -10.13 -7.60 22.98
CA ILE A 115 -9.27 -6.43 22.80
C ILE A 115 -10.10 -5.20 23.14
N TYR A 116 -9.48 -4.22 23.79
CA TYR A 116 -10.12 -2.97 24.17
C TYR A 116 -9.41 -1.81 23.50
N VAL A 117 -10.17 -0.88 22.93
CA VAL A 117 -9.63 0.31 22.25
C VAL A 117 -10.25 1.57 22.82
N SER A 118 -9.42 2.48 23.33
CA SER A 118 -9.86 3.82 23.69
C SER A 118 -10.04 4.66 22.42
N ILE A 119 -11.28 4.86 21.98
CA ILE A 119 -11.59 5.34 20.63
C ILE A 119 -10.94 6.69 20.35
N ASN A 120 -11.15 7.69 21.22
CA ASN A 120 -10.60 9.02 20.99
C ASN A 120 -9.07 9.03 21.04
N LYS A 121 -8.46 8.31 21.99
CA LYS A 121 -7.00 8.20 22.06
C LYS A 121 -6.44 7.52 20.83
N ALA A 122 -7.10 6.47 20.34
CA ALA A 122 -6.68 5.77 19.14
C ALA A 122 -6.74 6.66 17.90
N ILE A 123 -7.77 7.50 17.80
CA ILE A 123 -7.86 8.52 16.73
C ILE A 123 -6.75 9.56 16.89
N GLU A 124 -6.60 10.13 18.09
CA GLU A 124 -5.57 11.15 18.40
C GLU A 124 -4.14 10.64 18.15
N ASN A 125 -3.94 9.33 18.25
CA ASN A 125 -2.64 8.66 18.08
C ASN A 125 -2.48 7.97 16.72
N ASP A 126 -3.46 8.09 15.82
CA ASP A 126 -3.50 7.39 14.53
C ASP A 126 -3.36 5.85 14.64
N GLU A 127 -3.76 5.24 15.77
CA GLU A 127 -3.68 3.79 16.07
C GLU A 127 -4.90 2.99 15.53
N ILE A 128 -5.88 3.67 14.92
CA ILE A 128 -6.97 3.06 14.14
C ILE A 128 -7.22 3.80 12.81
N ALA A 129 -7.49 3.05 11.74
CA ALA A 129 -7.59 3.60 10.38
C ALA A 129 -8.95 4.21 10.05
N ASN A 130 -10.01 3.76 10.71
CA ASN A 130 -11.42 4.06 10.34
C ASN A 130 -11.76 5.54 10.28
N CYS A 131 -11.00 6.35 11.02
CA CYS A 131 -11.22 7.77 11.16
C CYS A 131 -10.29 8.63 10.31
N ASN A 132 -9.36 8.00 9.58
CA ASN A 132 -8.47 8.67 8.65
C ASN A 132 -8.78 8.20 7.21
N PRO A 133 -9.58 8.96 6.43
CA PRO A 133 -9.97 8.58 5.07
C PRO A 133 -8.79 8.34 4.13
N LEU A 134 -7.66 9.02 4.37
CA LEU A 134 -6.44 8.85 3.57
C LEU A 134 -5.83 7.47 3.83
N TYR A 135 -5.76 7.07 5.10
CA TYR A 135 -5.23 5.77 5.50
C TYR A 135 -6.09 4.63 4.97
N PHE A 136 -7.42 4.72 5.13
CA PHE A 136 -8.34 3.70 4.62
C PHE A 136 -8.20 3.51 3.11
N LYS A 137 -8.04 4.60 2.34
CA LYS A 137 -7.76 4.53 0.91
C LYS A 137 -6.42 3.85 0.61
N SER A 138 -5.33 4.22 1.28
CA SER A 138 -4.00 3.66 1.01
C SER A 138 -3.90 2.13 1.22
N VAL A 139 -4.58 1.62 2.26
CA VAL A 139 -4.53 0.21 2.65
C VAL A 139 -5.50 -0.67 1.84
N PHE A 140 -6.70 -0.16 1.56
CA PHE A 140 -7.81 -0.99 1.06
C PHE A 140 -8.27 -0.67 -0.36
N LEU A 141 -7.62 0.25 -1.08
CA LEU A 141 -7.90 0.45 -2.50
C LEU A 141 -7.47 -0.77 -3.32
N GLU A 142 -8.36 -1.23 -4.21
CA GLU A 142 -7.96 -2.11 -5.30
C GLU A 142 -6.91 -1.40 -6.15
N ARG A 143 -5.72 -2.00 -6.23
CA ARG A 143 -4.59 -1.44 -6.97
C ARG A 143 -4.64 -1.92 -8.41
N ASN A 144 -4.71 -0.98 -9.34
CA ASN A 144 -4.53 -1.29 -10.76
C ASN A 144 -3.04 -1.20 -11.09
N TYR A 145 -2.39 -2.34 -11.26
CA TYR A 145 -1.01 -2.36 -11.73
C TYR A 145 -0.96 -2.11 -13.24
N LEU A 146 -0.04 -1.25 -13.66
CA LEU A 146 0.25 -1.01 -15.06
C LEU A 146 1.26 -2.07 -15.54
N THR A 147 0.76 -3.27 -15.86
CA THR A 147 1.61 -4.31 -16.48
C THR A 147 2.07 -3.87 -17.86
N ASP A 148 3.18 -4.45 -18.37
CA ASP A 148 3.73 -4.12 -19.69
C ASP A 148 2.68 -4.14 -20.81
N SER A 149 1.81 -5.15 -20.81
CA SER A 149 0.75 -5.29 -21.82
C SER A 149 -0.32 -4.20 -21.69
N VAL A 150 -0.72 -3.86 -20.46
CA VAL A 150 -1.69 -2.77 -20.21
C VAL A 150 -1.06 -1.43 -20.58
N ALA A 151 0.20 -1.21 -20.25
CA ALA A 151 0.94 0.00 -20.61
C ALA A 151 1.03 0.18 -22.12
N PHE A 152 1.38 -0.89 -22.84
CA PHE A 152 1.43 -0.86 -24.29
C PHE A 152 0.05 -0.51 -24.85
N MET A 153 -1.02 -1.14 -24.35
CA MET A 153 -2.39 -0.83 -24.80
C MET A 153 -2.84 0.60 -24.46
N GLU A 154 -2.47 1.14 -23.29
CA GLU A 154 -2.69 2.54 -22.92
C GLU A 154 -1.97 3.52 -23.86
N TYR A 155 -0.76 3.16 -24.32
CA TYR A 155 -0.02 3.91 -25.32
C TYR A 155 -0.76 3.88 -26.67
N ILE A 156 -1.11 2.68 -27.15
CA ILE A 156 -1.79 2.48 -28.44
C ILE A 156 -3.09 3.26 -28.55
N ALA A 157 -3.88 3.29 -27.48
CA ALA A 157 -5.15 3.99 -27.50
C ALA A 157 -4.99 5.51 -27.62
N ARG A 158 -3.86 6.06 -27.17
CA ARG A 158 -3.52 7.49 -27.28
C ARG A 158 -2.73 7.81 -28.54
N GLU A 159 -2.14 6.80 -29.18
CA GLU A 159 -1.49 6.95 -30.46
C GLU A 159 -2.50 7.35 -31.55
N SER A 160 -2.09 8.30 -32.38
CA SER A 160 -2.90 8.85 -33.46
C SER A 160 -2.90 7.91 -34.68
N ASN A 161 -1.78 7.24 -34.92
CA ASN A 161 -1.59 6.34 -36.05
C ASN A 161 -0.98 5.01 -35.60
N ILE A 162 -1.78 3.94 -35.66
CA ILE A 162 -1.34 2.58 -35.37
C ILE A 162 -0.81 1.96 -36.68
N SER A 163 0.52 1.94 -36.81
CA SER A 163 1.22 1.30 -37.93
C SER A 163 1.23 -0.23 -37.81
N ASN A 164 1.53 -0.93 -38.90
CA ASN A 164 1.68 -2.39 -38.87
C ASN A 164 2.87 -2.81 -37.98
N ASN A 165 3.99 -2.08 -37.99
CA ASN A 165 5.14 -2.36 -37.12
C ASN A 165 4.75 -2.42 -35.64
N ILE A 166 3.91 -1.48 -35.19
CA ILE A 166 3.41 -1.44 -33.81
C ILE A 166 2.54 -2.67 -33.47
N ILE A 167 1.72 -3.11 -34.44
CA ILE A 167 0.86 -4.29 -34.28
C ILE A 167 1.72 -5.57 -34.25
N GLU A 168 2.72 -5.66 -35.12
CA GLU A 168 3.70 -6.75 -35.17
C GLU A 168 4.46 -6.86 -33.85
N GLU A 169 4.93 -5.73 -33.32
CA GLU A 169 5.59 -5.64 -32.03
C GLU A 169 4.69 -6.15 -30.90
N TYR A 170 3.43 -5.72 -30.84
CA TYR A 170 2.49 -6.22 -29.84
C TYR A 170 2.28 -7.74 -29.94
N LEU A 171 2.11 -8.25 -31.16
CA LEU A 171 1.95 -9.68 -31.40
C LEU A 171 3.18 -10.46 -30.94
N PHE A 172 4.37 -9.95 -31.20
CA PHE A 172 5.61 -10.56 -30.74
C PHE A 172 5.75 -10.51 -29.21
N LEU A 173 5.58 -9.34 -28.60
CA LEU A 173 5.80 -9.13 -27.16
C LEU A 173 4.78 -9.86 -26.30
N PHE A 174 3.49 -9.81 -26.66
CA PHE A 174 2.40 -10.26 -25.79
C PHE A 174 1.62 -11.46 -26.33
N ARG A 175 1.80 -11.81 -27.61
CA ARG A 175 1.19 -12.99 -28.24
C ARG A 175 2.21 -13.85 -28.98
N ASN A 176 3.44 -13.94 -28.44
CA ASN A 176 4.60 -14.53 -29.11
C ASN A 176 4.31 -15.90 -29.76
N ASN A 177 3.60 -16.79 -29.06
CA ASN A 177 3.24 -18.11 -29.59
C ASN A 177 2.39 -18.02 -30.86
N TYR A 178 1.38 -17.16 -30.85
CA TYR A 178 0.53 -16.93 -32.01
C TYR A 178 1.32 -16.26 -33.14
N TYR A 179 2.12 -15.23 -32.83
CA TYR A 179 3.01 -14.57 -33.79
C TYR A 179 3.93 -15.57 -34.50
N ASN A 180 4.59 -16.46 -33.75
CA ASN A 180 5.51 -17.44 -34.32
C ASN A 180 4.84 -18.45 -35.25
N ILE A 181 3.55 -18.75 -35.03
CA ILE A 181 2.76 -19.62 -35.93
C ILE A 181 2.46 -18.89 -37.23
N ILE A 182 2.04 -17.61 -37.16
CA ILE A 182 1.53 -16.89 -38.33
C ILE A 182 2.60 -16.15 -39.14
N ARG A 183 3.75 -15.79 -38.55
CA ARG A 183 4.74 -14.85 -39.15
C ARG A 183 5.34 -15.26 -40.49
N LYS A 184 5.18 -16.52 -40.91
CA LYS A 184 5.68 -17.06 -42.19
C LYS A 184 4.57 -17.34 -43.21
N ASP A 185 3.31 -17.19 -42.83
CA ASP A 185 2.14 -17.39 -43.69
C ASP A 185 1.55 -16.01 -44.03
N GLU A 186 1.64 -15.60 -45.29
CA GLU A 186 1.20 -14.27 -45.75
C GLU A 186 -0.25 -13.98 -45.38
N PHE A 187 -1.15 -14.93 -45.62
CA PHE A 187 -2.58 -14.73 -45.43
C PHE A 187 -2.95 -14.69 -43.95
N GLU A 188 -2.42 -15.63 -43.16
CA GLU A 188 -2.68 -15.66 -41.72
C GLU A 188 -1.98 -14.51 -40.98
N PHE A 189 -0.81 -14.06 -41.45
CA PHE A 189 -0.13 -12.89 -40.91
C PHE A 189 -0.97 -11.63 -41.10
N HIS A 190 -1.39 -11.32 -42.33
CA HIS A 190 -2.21 -10.14 -42.61
C HIS A 190 -3.57 -10.17 -41.89
N LYS A 191 -4.17 -11.36 -41.77
CA LYS A 191 -5.40 -11.56 -40.97
C LYS A 191 -5.14 -11.30 -39.48
N GLY A 192 -4.02 -11.79 -38.94
CA GLY A 192 -3.59 -11.52 -37.57
C GLY A 192 -3.40 -10.02 -37.30
N LEU A 193 -2.76 -9.29 -38.22
CA LEU A 193 -2.61 -7.84 -38.15
C LEU A 193 -3.96 -7.12 -38.12
N LYS A 194 -4.87 -7.49 -39.03
CA LYS A 194 -6.21 -6.90 -39.12
C LYS A 194 -7.01 -7.13 -37.83
N ASN A 195 -7.04 -8.37 -37.34
CA ASN A 195 -7.76 -8.73 -36.11
C ASN A 195 -7.22 -7.95 -34.91
N THR A 196 -5.90 -7.88 -34.77
CA THR A 196 -5.26 -7.15 -33.67
C THR A 196 -5.55 -5.65 -33.75
N LYS A 197 -5.57 -5.07 -34.96
CA LYS A 197 -5.98 -3.68 -35.17
C LYS A 197 -7.43 -3.42 -34.72
N GLU A 198 -8.33 -4.36 -34.96
CA GLU A 198 -9.72 -4.27 -34.49
C GLU A 198 -9.81 -4.39 -32.96
N GLU A 199 -9.00 -5.25 -32.34
CA GLU A 199 -8.90 -5.33 -30.88
C GLU A 199 -8.41 -4.00 -30.27
N PHE A 200 -7.40 -3.37 -30.88
CA PHE A 200 -6.90 -2.06 -30.45
C PHE A 200 -7.98 -0.98 -30.51
N LYS A 201 -8.80 -0.96 -31.58
CA LYS A 201 -9.94 -0.05 -31.68
C LYS A 201 -10.95 -0.27 -30.55
N LYS A 202 -11.33 -1.52 -30.29
CA LYS A 202 -12.25 -1.88 -29.19
C LYS A 202 -11.70 -1.52 -27.82
N PHE A 203 -10.39 -1.66 -27.61
CA PHE A 203 -9.75 -1.27 -26.37
C PHE A 203 -9.78 0.25 -26.19
N LYS A 204 -9.44 1.01 -27.25
CA LYS A 204 -9.47 2.48 -27.25
C LYS A 204 -10.84 3.03 -26.87
N GLU A 205 -11.93 2.41 -27.32
CA GLU A 205 -13.31 2.77 -26.96
C GLU A 205 -13.66 2.52 -25.49
N LYS A 206 -12.93 1.63 -24.80
CA LYS A 206 -13.17 1.22 -23.42
C LYS A 206 -12.20 1.85 -22.41
N ILE A 207 -11.28 2.70 -22.86
CA ILE A 207 -10.35 3.34 -21.94
C ILE A 207 -11.10 4.26 -20.99
N ASP A 208 -10.97 3.95 -19.71
CA ASP A 208 -11.34 4.88 -18.66
C ASP A 208 -10.19 5.87 -18.45
N SER A 209 -10.37 7.08 -18.99
CA SER A 209 -9.41 8.17 -18.81
C SER A 209 -9.18 8.51 -17.34
N ASN A 210 -10.10 8.18 -16.42
CA ASN A 210 -10.01 8.45 -14.98
C ASN A 210 -9.35 7.33 -14.19
N LYS A 211 -8.95 6.25 -14.85
CA LYS A 211 -8.31 5.12 -14.19
C LYS A 211 -6.99 5.54 -13.55
N VAL A 212 -6.84 5.18 -12.28
CA VAL A 212 -5.61 5.38 -11.50
C VAL A 212 -4.85 4.06 -11.46
N TYR A 213 -3.58 4.15 -11.83
CA TYR A 213 -2.61 3.07 -11.80
C TYR A 213 -1.65 3.25 -10.62
N SER A 214 -1.03 2.15 -10.19
CA SER A 214 -0.07 2.16 -9.08
C SER A 214 1.26 1.56 -9.53
N VAL A 215 2.37 2.19 -9.13
CA VAL A 215 3.73 1.63 -9.24
C VAL A 215 4.38 1.63 -7.87
N PHE A 216 5.05 0.53 -7.54
CA PHE A 216 5.82 0.37 -6.31
C PHE A 216 7.29 0.64 -6.59
N THR A 217 7.95 1.41 -5.73
CA THR A 217 9.39 1.68 -5.84
C THR A 217 10.00 2.01 -4.48
N GLU A 218 11.31 1.95 -4.38
CA GLU A 218 12.07 2.50 -3.25
C GLU A 218 12.53 3.92 -3.57
N VAL A 219 12.59 4.78 -2.55
CA VAL A 219 13.17 6.13 -2.61
C VAL A 219 13.99 6.40 -1.35
N GLU A 220 14.87 7.39 -1.40
CA GLU A 220 15.62 7.85 -0.24
C GLU A 220 15.06 9.19 0.27
N LEU A 221 14.93 9.32 1.59
CA LEU A 221 14.61 10.59 2.23
C LEU A 221 15.89 11.39 2.52
N GLY A 222 15.81 12.70 2.37
CA GLY A 222 16.87 13.64 2.73
C GLY A 222 16.99 13.87 4.24
N LYS A 223 17.74 14.90 4.62
CA LYS A 223 17.77 15.37 6.01
C LYS A 223 16.46 16.08 6.33
N TYR A 224 15.94 15.85 7.54
CA TYR A 224 14.74 16.54 8.02
C TYR A 224 14.98 18.05 8.05
N ASP A 225 14.03 18.80 7.50
CA ASP A 225 13.99 20.25 7.56
C ASP A 225 13.04 20.66 8.68
N PHE A 226 13.60 21.27 9.74
CA PHE A 226 12.85 21.72 10.91
C PHE A 226 12.04 22.99 10.66
N ASP A 227 12.40 23.80 9.65
CA ASP A 227 11.69 25.05 9.34
C ASP A 227 10.41 24.75 8.55
N THR A 228 10.47 23.75 7.66
CA THR A 228 9.31 23.33 6.85
C THR A 228 8.57 22.11 7.41
N GLU A 229 9.10 21.48 8.46
CA GLU A 229 8.62 20.22 9.04
C GLU A 229 8.46 19.10 7.98
N THR A 230 9.46 18.94 7.10
CA THR A 230 9.41 17.97 6.00
C THR A 230 10.68 17.13 5.87
N PHE A 231 10.54 15.95 5.25
CA PHE A 231 11.65 15.23 4.64
C PHE A 231 11.65 15.49 3.14
N PRO A 232 12.73 16.03 2.55
CA PRO A 232 12.91 16.00 1.10
C PRO A 232 12.92 14.56 0.59
N ILE A 233 12.27 14.29 -0.53
CA ILE A 233 12.27 12.99 -1.20
C ILE A 233 13.25 13.07 -2.36
N LEU A 234 14.28 12.23 -2.31
CA LEU A 234 15.31 12.15 -3.33
C LEU A 234 14.82 11.26 -4.46
N LEU A 235 13.96 11.83 -5.32
CA LEU A 235 13.49 11.22 -6.55
C LEU A 235 14.52 11.53 -7.66
N ASP A 236 15.48 10.63 -7.85
CA ASP A 236 16.52 10.75 -8.88
C ASP A 236 16.01 10.42 -10.30
N PHE A 237 14.71 10.13 -10.43
CA PHE A 237 14.06 9.78 -11.68
C PHE A 237 12.77 10.58 -11.87
N ASN A 238 12.49 10.98 -13.10
CA ASN A 238 11.18 11.46 -13.53
C ASN A 238 10.48 10.46 -14.46
N SER A 239 11.13 9.35 -14.80
CA SER A 239 10.60 8.33 -15.70
C SER A 239 10.85 6.92 -15.17
N PHE A 240 9.86 6.03 -15.34
CA PHE A 240 10.02 4.60 -15.12
C PHE A 240 10.11 3.88 -16.46
N GLU A 241 11.10 3.00 -16.61
CA GLU A 241 11.13 2.05 -17.72
C GLU A 241 10.08 0.96 -17.46
N ILE A 242 9.09 0.87 -18.35
CA ILE A 242 8.08 -0.19 -18.30
C ILE A 242 8.57 -1.37 -19.13
N HIS A 243 9.11 -1.09 -20.31
CA HIS A 243 9.55 -2.12 -21.24
C HIS A 243 10.83 -1.70 -21.96
N SER A 244 11.79 -2.64 -22.03
CA SER A 244 13.07 -2.46 -22.71
C SER A 244 13.26 -3.43 -23.87
N ARG A 245 13.74 -2.92 -25.00
CA ARG A 245 14.27 -3.73 -26.10
C ARG A 245 15.52 -4.50 -25.68
N SER A 246 16.28 -4.01 -24.70
CA SER A 246 17.58 -4.58 -24.31
C SER A 246 17.51 -6.03 -23.83
N GLY A 247 16.33 -6.50 -23.41
CA GLY A 247 16.09 -7.89 -23.03
C GLY A 247 16.05 -8.88 -24.20
N TYR A 248 16.04 -8.42 -25.45
CA TYR A 248 15.91 -9.26 -26.63
C TYR A 248 17.23 -9.35 -27.40
N VAL A 249 17.91 -10.49 -27.27
CA VAL A 249 19.19 -10.77 -27.94
C VAL A 249 19.00 -11.16 -29.42
N PHE A 250 17.89 -11.82 -29.75
CA PHE A 250 17.58 -12.26 -31.12
C PHE A 250 16.17 -11.85 -31.49
N LEU A 251 16.07 -10.92 -32.46
CA LEU A 251 14.79 -10.48 -33.00
C LEU A 251 14.43 -11.33 -34.21
N PRO A 252 13.20 -11.83 -34.31
CA PRO A 252 12.78 -12.55 -35.50
C PRO A 252 12.64 -11.59 -36.68
N THR A 253 12.86 -12.12 -37.88
CA THR A 253 12.50 -11.42 -39.12
C THR A 253 11.03 -11.65 -39.43
N ASN A 254 10.35 -10.61 -39.91
CA ASN A 254 9.00 -10.70 -40.42
C ASN A 254 8.96 -11.34 -41.83
N ILE A 255 7.77 -11.41 -42.45
CA ILE A 255 7.58 -12.03 -43.78
C ILE A 255 8.37 -11.33 -44.89
N GLU A 256 8.71 -10.04 -44.71
CA GLU A 256 9.51 -9.26 -45.65
C GLU A 256 11.03 -9.44 -45.42
N GLY A 257 11.44 -10.30 -44.47
CA GLY A 257 12.83 -10.51 -44.10
C GLY A 257 13.44 -9.37 -43.28
N LYS A 258 12.64 -8.43 -42.80
CA LYS A 258 13.08 -7.31 -41.95
C LYS A 258 13.05 -7.71 -40.48
N GLU A 259 14.08 -7.32 -39.74
CA GLU A 259 14.07 -7.46 -38.28
C GLU A 259 12.93 -6.66 -37.67
N LEU A 260 12.27 -7.25 -36.68
CA LEU A 260 11.21 -6.57 -35.95
C LEU A 260 11.76 -5.35 -35.19
N GLU A 261 11.12 -4.20 -35.35
CA GLU A 261 11.46 -2.98 -34.61
C GLU A 261 10.77 -2.99 -33.25
N LEU A 262 11.54 -3.17 -32.17
CA LEU A 262 11.06 -2.99 -30.80
C LEU A 262 11.36 -1.58 -30.31
N SER A 263 10.40 -0.98 -29.59
CA SER A 263 10.54 0.32 -28.94
C SER A 263 10.56 0.16 -27.42
N ASN A 264 11.39 0.94 -26.74
CA ASN A 264 11.28 1.05 -25.29
C ASN A 264 10.02 1.85 -24.94
N LEU A 265 9.37 1.49 -23.84
CA LEU A 265 8.21 2.20 -23.31
C LEU A 265 8.55 2.71 -21.90
N TYR A 266 8.40 4.01 -21.69
CA TYR A 266 8.60 4.66 -20.40
C TYR A 266 7.32 5.35 -19.92
N LEU A 267 7.20 5.48 -18.61
CA LEU A 267 6.20 6.30 -17.92
C LEU A 267 6.88 7.55 -17.38
N LEU A 268 6.56 8.71 -17.96
CA LEU A 268 7.06 10.01 -17.54
C LEU A 268 6.08 10.68 -16.57
N LEU A 269 6.55 10.98 -15.36
CA LEU A 269 5.78 11.70 -14.34
C LEU A 269 5.93 13.21 -14.53
N THR A 270 4.83 13.91 -14.82
CA THR A 270 4.87 15.32 -15.23
C THR A 270 4.76 16.33 -14.09
N ASN A 271 4.29 15.92 -12.91
CA ASN A 271 4.09 16.78 -11.74
C ASN A 271 4.86 16.28 -10.50
N ILE A 272 5.99 15.61 -10.71
CA ILE A 272 6.81 15.04 -9.63
C ILE A 272 7.28 16.11 -8.63
N ASP A 273 7.45 17.36 -9.08
CA ASP A 273 7.88 18.48 -8.26
C ASP A 273 6.91 18.79 -7.11
N GLU A 274 5.60 18.54 -7.30
CA GLU A 274 4.57 18.72 -6.27
C GLU A 274 4.71 17.71 -5.11
N PHE A 275 5.46 16.63 -5.32
CA PHE A 275 5.61 15.50 -4.40
C PHE A 275 7.04 15.37 -3.86
N LYS A 276 7.88 16.40 -4.00
CA LYS A 276 9.29 16.36 -3.57
C LYS A 276 9.51 16.42 -2.05
N ASN A 277 8.48 16.71 -1.27
CA ASN A 277 8.61 16.84 0.18
C ASN A 277 7.53 16.04 0.89
N LEU A 278 7.96 15.27 1.87
CA LEU A 278 7.11 14.49 2.74
C LEU A 278 6.87 15.25 4.05
N PRO A 279 5.68 15.84 4.24
CA PRO A 279 5.37 16.54 5.48
C PRO A 279 5.30 15.54 6.63
N LEU A 280 6.00 15.83 7.73
CA LEU A 280 5.99 14.98 8.92
C LEU A 280 6.34 15.82 10.16
N SER A 281 5.52 15.76 11.21
CA SER A 281 5.77 16.54 12.42
C SER A 281 7.08 16.14 13.11
N THR A 282 7.68 17.07 13.85
CA THR A 282 8.97 16.88 14.54
C THR A 282 9.01 15.60 15.39
N ASP A 283 7.94 15.31 16.14
CA ASP A 283 7.85 14.11 16.97
C ASP A 283 7.92 12.81 16.14
N LYS A 284 7.19 12.77 15.03
CA LYS A 284 7.13 11.63 14.10
C LYS A 284 8.46 11.46 13.36
N ALA A 285 9.07 12.57 12.93
CA ALA A 285 10.37 12.58 12.30
C ALA A 285 11.49 12.08 13.24
N ASN A 286 11.48 12.53 14.50
CA ASN A 286 12.42 12.04 15.51
C ASN A 286 12.24 10.54 15.76
N ALA A 287 11.00 10.06 15.81
CA ALA A 287 10.70 8.64 15.98
C ALA A 287 11.21 7.81 14.79
N PHE A 288 10.97 8.26 13.55
CA PHE A 288 11.52 7.65 12.32
C PHE A 288 13.06 7.59 12.34
N VAL A 289 13.71 8.71 12.69
CA VAL A 289 15.18 8.77 12.75
C VAL A 289 15.74 7.83 13.80
N LYS A 290 15.10 7.74 14.97
CA LYS A 290 15.55 6.85 16.06
C LYS A 290 15.38 5.38 15.70
N SER A 291 14.26 4.99 15.10
CA SER A 291 13.99 3.59 14.75
C SER A 291 14.89 3.07 13.62
N ASN A 292 15.34 3.95 12.73
CA ASN A 292 16.20 3.61 11.60
C ASN A 292 17.70 3.86 11.85
N LYS A 293 18.08 4.23 13.08
CA LYS A 293 19.48 4.51 13.42
C LYS A 293 20.20 3.22 13.84
N ASP A 294 21.34 2.96 13.21
CA ASP A 294 22.24 1.87 13.59
C ASP A 294 23.09 2.20 14.84
N GLU A 295 23.83 1.22 15.35
CA GLU A 295 24.71 1.40 16.52
C GLU A 295 25.84 2.43 16.29
N LYS A 296 26.17 2.74 15.04
CA LYS A 296 27.18 3.73 14.65
C LYS A 296 26.59 5.13 14.46
N GLY A 297 25.28 5.28 14.59
CA GLY A 297 24.57 6.54 14.42
C GLY A 297 24.13 6.85 12.99
N ASN A 298 24.36 5.96 12.03
CA ASN A 298 23.87 6.12 10.65
C ASN A 298 22.37 5.84 10.62
N VAL A 299 21.62 6.64 9.87
CA VAL A 299 20.17 6.51 9.75
C VAL A 299 19.85 5.95 8.37
N ASN A 300 19.20 4.79 8.32
CA ASN A 300 18.63 4.28 7.08
C ASN A 300 17.45 5.16 6.66
N ARG A 301 17.56 5.82 5.50
CA ARG A 301 16.52 6.73 4.98
C ARG A 301 15.79 6.17 3.77
N LYS A 302 16.06 4.92 3.41
CA LYS A 302 15.33 4.23 2.35
C LYS A 302 13.92 3.92 2.82
N VAL A 303 12.96 4.28 2.00
CA VAL A 303 11.54 4.01 2.24
C VAL A 303 10.93 3.48 0.94
N TYR A 304 9.94 2.61 1.09
CA TYR A 304 9.17 2.12 -0.04
C TYR A 304 7.97 3.02 -0.24
N ILE A 305 7.61 3.24 -1.50
CA ILE A 305 6.47 4.07 -1.87
C ILE A 305 5.61 3.39 -2.92
N ILE A 306 4.34 3.75 -2.92
CA ILE A 306 3.41 3.47 -3.98
C ILE A 306 2.98 4.79 -4.57
N ILE A 307 3.37 5.01 -5.82
CA ILE A 307 2.95 6.17 -6.59
C ILE A 307 1.67 5.77 -7.31
N ASN A 308 0.57 6.42 -6.94
CA ASN A 308 -0.69 6.33 -7.66
C ASN A 308 -0.76 7.46 -8.68
N TYR A 309 -0.95 7.14 -9.95
CA TYR A 309 -0.89 8.09 -11.05
C TYR A 309 -1.98 7.84 -12.09
N LYS A 310 -2.28 8.88 -12.86
CA LYS A 310 -3.24 8.87 -13.97
C LYS A 310 -2.50 9.11 -15.26
N ILE A 311 -2.72 8.29 -16.27
CA ILE A 311 -2.12 8.49 -17.61
C ILE A 311 -2.89 9.60 -18.33
N THR A 312 -2.21 10.72 -18.56
CA THR A 312 -2.78 11.94 -19.15
C THR A 312 -2.54 12.05 -20.65
N GLY A 313 -1.56 11.34 -21.20
CA GLY A 313 -1.23 11.42 -22.62
C GLY A 313 -0.06 10.56 -23.03
N ILE A 314 0.46 10.85 -24.23
CA ILE A 314 1.76 10.39 -24.71
C ILE A 314 2.64 11.61 -24.96
N ASP A 315 3.94 11.49 -24.78
CA ASP A 315 4.90 12.48 -25.26
C ASP A 315 5.21 12.17 -26.73
N THR A 316 4.87 13.11 -27.61
CA THR A 316 5.02 13.00 -29.05
C THR A 316 6.33 13.61 -29.55
N ASN A 317 7.23 14.03 -28.64
CA ASN A 317 8.51 14.55 -29.04
C ASN A 317 9.36 13.46 -29.73
N LYS A 318 9.41 13.56 -31.07
CA LYS A 318 10.00 12.56 -31.98
C LYS A 318 11.52 12.48 -31.91
N GLU A 319 12.18 13.38 -31.18
CA GLU A 319 13.64 13.35 -31.01
C GLU A 319 14.11 12.18 -30.15
N ASN A 320 13.22 11.63 -29.31
CA ASN A 320 13.50 10.46 -28.51
C ASN A 320 12.99 9.20 -29.22
N ALA A 321 13.85 8.22 -29.46
CA ALA A 321 13.49 6.90 -30.03
C ALA A 321 12.61 6.04 -29.09
N TYR A 322 11.99 6.66 -28.10
CA TYR A 322 11.30 6.02 -26.99
C TYR A 322 9.82 6.39 -27.01
N ARG A 323 8.97 5.42 -26.68
CA ARG A 323 7.56 5.66 -26.43
C ARG A 323 7.40 6.10 -25.00
N ASN A 324 6.72 7.21 -24.79
CA ASN A 324 6.59 7.82 -23.48
C ASN A 324 5.11 8.03 -23.16
N LEU A 325 4.62 7.33 -22.14
CA LEU A 325 3.34 7.65 -21.51
C LEU A 325 3.55 8.81 -20.56
N ARG A 326 2.73 9.86 -20.68
CA ARG A 326 2.71 10.95 -19.71
C ARG A 326 1.70 10.63 -18.62
N ALA A 327 2.12 10.80 -17.37
CA ALA A 327 1.27 10.58 -16.22
C ALA A 327 1.42 11.66 -15.17
N GLU A 328 0.33 11.92 -14.47
CA GLU A 328 0.29 12.78 -13.31
C GLU A 328 0.09 11.96 -12.04
N ILE A 329 0.98 12.16 -11.08
CA ILE A 329 0.86 11.63 -9.74
C ILE A 329 -0.41 12.21 -9.11
N GLN A 330 -1.25 11.31 -8.62
CA GLN A 330 -2.45 11.62 -7.85
C GLN A 330 -2.17 11.55 -6.35
N SER A 331 -1.33 10.58 -5.95
CA SER A 331 -0.86 10.46 -4.58
C SER A 331 0.37 9.58 -4.45
N ILE A 332 1.14 9.76 -3.39
CA ILE A 332 2.20 8.84 -2.98
C ILE A 332 1.87 8.31 -1.59
N ASP A 333 1.71 7.00 -1.47
CA ASP A 333 1.61 6.31 -0.19
C ASP A 333 3.00 5.78 0.19
N PHE A 334 3.38 5.82 1.47
CA PHE A 334 4.71 5.38 1.91
C PHE A 334 4.64 4.22 2.92
N PHE A 335 5.73 3.46 2.96
CA PHE A 335 5.91 2.23 3.72
C PHE A 335 7.39 2.14 4.11
N ALA A 336 7.76 1.64 5.29
CA ALA A 336 9.19 1.64 5.67
C ALA A 336 9.87 0.28 5.60
N SER A 337 9.16 -0.80 5.30
CA SER A 337 9.86 -2.06 5.04
C SER A 337 9.07 -2.95 4.10
N PHE A 338 9.78 -3.51 3.13
CA PHE A 338 9.36 -4.65 2.34
C PHE A 338 10.03 -5.89 2.92
N LYS A 339 9.26 -6.89 3.36
CA LYS A 339 9.78 -8.24 3.63
C LYS A 339 9.32 -9.16 2.51
N GLU A 340 10.27 -9.64 1.72
CA GLU A 340 10.06 -10.50 0.53
C GLU A 340 9.51 -11.90 0.83
N GLU A 341 9.32 -12.29 2.09
CA GLU A 341 8.90 -13.64 2.46
C GLU A 341 7.62 -13.64 3.29
N GLY A 342 6.48 -13.47 2.60
CA GLY A 342 5.18 -13.94 3.09
C GLY A 342 4.57 -13.22 4.29
N ILE A 343 5.00 -12.00 4.63
CA ILE A 343 4.40 -11.19 5.72
C ILE A 343 4.13 -9.76 5.24
N ASP A 344 2.97 -9.28 5.67
CA ASP A 344 2.20 -8.09 5.28
C ASP A 344 2.97 -6.79 5.04
N TYR A 345 2.40 -5.96 4.15
CA TYR A 345 2.76 -4.56 3.94
C TYR A 345 2.59 -3.79 5.26
N HIS A 346 3.67 -3.63 6.03
CA HIS A 346 3.63 -2.69 7.15
C HIS A 346 3.58 -1.26 6.57
N HIS A 347 2.39 -0.63 6.57
CA HIS A 347 2.26 0.79 6.27
C HIS A 347 2.87 1.57 7.42
N TRP A 348 4.18 1.73 7.36
CA TRP A 348 4.80 2.75 8.17
C TRP A 348 4.28 4.08 7.71
N TRP A 349 3.46 4.67 8.56
CA TRP A 349 3.26 6.08 8.89
C TRP A 349 3.37 7.20 7.86
N LEU A 350 4.08 7.10 6.74
CA LEU A 350 4.29 8.28 5.92
C LEU A 350 3.06 8.49 5.07
N ASN A 351 2.27 9.41 5.60
CA ASN A 351 1.36 10.31 4.95
C ASN A 351 1.25 10.04 3.46
N ARG A 352 0.04 9.68 3.07
CA ARG A 352 -0.38 9.88 1.70
C ARG A 352 -0.21 11.36 1.36
N ILE A 353 0.71 11.68 0.47
CA ILE A 353 0.73 12.99 -0.17
C ILE A 353 -0.32 12.90 -1.27
N GLU A 354 -1.32 13.77 -1.26
CA GLU A 354 -2.29 13.89 -2.36
C GLU A 354 -1.98 15.11 -3.20
N LYS A 355 -2.30 15.03 -4.50
CA LYS A 355 -2.25 16.19 -5.40
C LYS A 355 -3.12 17.30 -4.80
N THR A 356 -2.54 18.50 -4.64
CA THR A 356 -3.31 19.67 -4.20
C THR A 356 -4.24 20.08 -5.34
N LYS A 357 -5.51 20.36 -5.01
CA LYS A 357 -6.55 20.69 -6.00
C LYS A 357 -6.34 22.06 -6.66
#